data_AF-A0A8S2WB99-F1
#
_entry.id   AF-A0A8S2WB99-F1
#
_cell.length_a   1.000
_cell.length_b   1.000
_cell.length_c   1.000
_cell.angle_alpha   90.00
_cell.angle_beta   90.00
_cell.angle_gamma   90.00
#
_symmetry.space_group_name_H-M   'P 1'
#
loop_
_entity.id
_entity.type
_entity.pdbx_description
1 polymer ?
#
loop_
_entity_poly.entity_id
_entity_poly.type
_entity_poly.pdbx_seq_one_letter_code
_entity_poly.pdbx_strand_id
1 'polypeptide(L)'
;MCIDTMNGKADYSDLYIIEVLDPEVTWLKSRTAYYNDSFQILRQLVGEEALIMSRPVDYDLDFSPHDIVFIGWVGDQRGTYDGPRKALRYMLESGRRHYVGFGSDIGGYDTDPNAGPLGRTKELFLRWTAVGALSSFMENSGDGEHFPWKFDKETTDIYRSWVNLRYTLVPYLYSEGTKVAIYRNGT
;
A
#
# COMPACT_ATOMS: atom_id res chain seq x y z
N MET A 1 -6.14 2.90 -9.19
CA MET A 1 -5.39 4.16 -9.07
C MET A 1 -3.91 3.83 -9.05
N CYS A 2 -3.12 4.40 -9.98
CA CYS A 2 -1.66 4.40 -9.93
C CYS A 2 -1.25 5.76 -9.38
N ILE A 3 -0.23 5.79 -8.52
CA ILE A 3 0.23 7.01 -7.85
C ILE A 3 1.22 7.73 -8.78
N ASP A 4 0.86 8.92 -9.27
CA ASP A 4 1.76 9.84 -9.99
C ASP A 4 2.46 10.80 -9.01
N THR A 5 3.48 11.52 -9.49
CA THR A 5 4.44 12.42 -8.77
C THR A 5 3.83 13.52 -7.90
N MET A 6 2.51 13.59 -7.78
CA MET A 6 1.78 14.56 -6.96
C MET A 6 1.39 14.01 -5.58
N ASN A 7 1.80 12.79 -5.24
CA ASN A 7 1.45 12.13 -3.97
C ASN A 7 2.70 11.73 -3.18
N GLY A 8 2.58 11.64 -1.85
CA GLY A 8 3.67 11.25 -0.95
C GLY A 8 3.46 9.83 -0.39
N LYS A 9 4.55 9.08 -0.17
CA LYS A 9 4.54 7.89 0.69
C LYS A 9 5.03 8.33 2.08
N ALA A 10 4.15 8.25 3.07
CA ALA A 10 4.47 8.54 4.47
C ALA A 10 4.67 7.20 5.18
N ASP A 11 5.89 6.93 5.62
CA ASP A 11 6.23 5.75 6.42
C ASP A 11 6.81 6.19 7.75
N TYR A 12 6.22 5.72 8.84
CA TYR A 12 6.56 6.13 10.20
C TYR A 12 7.94 5.58 10.66
N SER A 13 8.74 4.98 9.76
CA SER A 13 10.16 4.72 10.02
C SER A 13 11.00 6.00 10.12
N ASP A 14 10.47 7.15 9.67
CA ASP A 14 11.14 8.44 9.76
C ASP A 14 10.99 9.06 11.16
N LEU A 15 12.11 9.47 11.77
CA LEU A 15 12.09 10.21 13.05
C LEU A 15 11.28 11.50 12.92
N TYR A 16 10.22 11.63 13.71
CA TYR A 16 9.38 12.82 13.71
C TYR A 16 9.71 13.74 14.88
N ILE A 17 9.77 15.05 14.62
CA ILE A 17 10.35 16.05 15.52
C ILE A 17 9.69 16.10 16.90
N ILE A 18 8.41 15.75 17.01
CA ILE A 18 7.70 15.73 18.30
C ILE A 18 8.30 14.68 19.25
N GLU A 19 8.80 13.55 18.75
CA GLU A 19 9.45 12.51 19.56
C GLU A 19 10.80 12.96 20.13
N VAL A 20 11.44 13.91 19.45
CA VAL A 20 12.71 14.50 19.90
C VAL A 20 12.45 15.57 20.96
N LEU A 21 11.34 16.30 20.84
CA LEU A 21 11.01 17.44 21.70
C LEU A 21 10.25 17.06 22.98
N ASP A 22 9.44 16.01 22.94
CA ASP A 22 8.68 15.49 24.07
C ASP A 22 8.87 13.98 24.23
N PRO A 23 9.75 13.53 25.14
CA PRO A 23 9.99 12.10 25.35
C PRO A 23 8.81 11.37 25.99
N GLU A 24 7.78 12.07 26.50
CA GLU A 24 6.57 11.47 27.05
C GLU A 24 5.44 11.36 26.02
N VAL A 25 5.64 11.81 24.78
CA VAL A 25 4.63 11.71 23.73
C VAL A 25 4.31 10.23 23.45
N THR A 26 3.02 9.88 23.56
CA THR A 26 2.59 8.53 23.23
C THR A 26 2.78 8.25 21.74
N TRP A 27 3.14 7.02 21.39
CA TRP A 27 3.26 6.56 20.00
C TRP A 27 2.07 6.95 19.12
N LEU A 28 0.83 6.73 19.61
CA LEU A 28 -0.39 7.08 18.87
C LEU A 28 -0.47 8.57 18.52
N LYS A 29 -0.11 9.45 19.46
CA LYS A 29 -0.10 10.91 19.24
C LYS A 29 0.96 11.31 18.22
N SER A 30 2.21 10.84 18.40
CA SER A 30 3.31 11.18 17.49
C SER A 30 2.99 10.76 16.05
N ARG A 31 2.60 9.51 15.86
CA ARG A 31 2.23 8.94 14.58
C ARG A 31 1.06 9.66 13.91
N THR A 32 0.02 9.98 14.68
CA THR A 32 -1.13 10.74 14.16
C THR A 32 -0.71 12.13 13.70
N ALA A 33 0.19 12.81 14.44
CA ALA A 33 0.73 14.10 14.04
C ALA A 33 1.60 13.99 12.77
N TYR A 34 2.50 13.01 12.70
CA TYR A 34 3.34 12.75 11.52
C TYR A 34 2.53 12.62 10.23
N TYR A 35 1.50 11.77 10.23
CA TYR A 35 0.68 11.58 9.03
C TYR A 35 -0.14 12.82 8.68
N ASN A 36 -0.70 13.50 9.67
CA ASN A 36 -1.43 14.75 9.45
C ASN A 36 -0.53 15.82 8.84
N ASP A 37 0.64 16.06 9.42
CA ASP A 37 1.59 17.04 8.91
C ASP A 37 2.06 16.69 7.51
N SER A 38 2.38 15.41 7.26
CA SER A 38 2.76 14.94 5.92
C SER A 38 1.68 15.24 4.89
N PHE A 39 0.41 14.97 5.23
CA PHE A 39 -0.72 15.25 4.36
C PHE A 39 -0.92 16.76 4.13
N GLN A 40 -0.88 17.57 5.20
CA GLN A 40 -1.12 19.02 5.10
C GLN A 40 0.02 19.73 4.36
N ILE A 41 1.28 19.41 4.67
CA ILE A 41 2.46 19.99 4.02
C ILE A 41 2.46 19.63 2.53
N LEU A 42 2.19 18.37 2.19
CA LEU A 42 2.14 17.96 0.78
C LEU A 42 1.07 18.74 0.01
N ARG A 43 -0.11 18.96 0.59
CA ARG A 43 -1.17 19.77 -0.04
C ARG A 43 -0.81 21.24 -0.18
N GLN A 44 -0.04 21.80 0.75
CA GLN A 44 0.49 23.17 0.64
C GLN A 44 1.52 23.29 -0.49
N LEU A 45 2.34 22.26 -0.70
CA LEU A 45 3.41 22.26 -1.70
C LEU A 45 2.92 21.92 -3.12
N VAL A 46 2.00 20.97 -3.22
CA VAL A 46 1.60 20.35 -4.50
C VAL A 46 0.18 20.74 -4.90
N GLY A 47 -0.71 20.99 -3.94
CA GLY A 47 -2.10 21.40 -4.16
C GLY A 47 -3.13 20.52 -3.45
N GLU A 48 -4.38 20.94 -3.48
CA GLU A 48 -5.50 20.30 -2.77
C GLU A 48 -5.88 18.91 -3.27
N GLU A 49 -5.35 18.45 -4.39
CA GLU A 49 -5.61 17.08 -4.87
C GLU A 49 -4.55 16.08 -4.38
N ALA A 50 -3.50 16.56 -3.69
CA ALA A 50 -2.44 15.69 -3.21
C ALA A 50 -2.93 14.74 -2.12
N LEU A 51 -2.54 13.47 -2.24
CA LEU A 51 -2.82 12.40 -1.29
C LEU A 51 -1.51 11.87 -0.70
N ILE A 52 -1.63 11.27 0.48
CA ILE A 52 -0.57 10.43 1.03
C ILE A 52 -0.96 8.96 0.95
N MET A 53 0.05 8.11 0.78
CA MET A 53 -0.02 6.68 1.01
C MET A 53 0.69 6.36 2.32
N SER A 54 0.06 5.58 3.19
CA SER A 54 0.66 5.12 4.44
C SER A 54 0.11 3.75 4.87
N ARG A 55 0.55 3.22 6.02
CA ARG A 55 0.10 1.91 6.50
C ARG A 55 -1.30 1.99 7.12
N PRO A 56 -2.34 1.32 6.57
CA PRO A 56 -3.67 1.33 7.18
C PRO A 56 -3.69 0.39 8.39
N VAL A 57 -3.55 -0.92 8.15
CA VAL A 57 -3.27 -1.93 9.16
C VAL A 57 -1.99 -2.65 8.75
N ASP A 58 -1.10 -2.84 9.72
CA ASP A 58 0.11 -3.64 9.59
C ASP A 58 0.41 -4.30 10.95
N TYR A 59 1.02 -5.49 10.98
CA TYR A 59 1.29 -6.24 12.22
C TYR A 59 0.10 -6.31 13.21
N ASP A 60 -1.13 -6.35 12.70
CA ASP A 60 -2.40 -6.31 13.45
C ASP A 60 -2.64 -5.02 14.28
N LEU A 61 -1.84 -3.98 14.05
CA LEU A 61 -2.02 -2.64 14.61
C LEU A 61 -2.69 -1.74 13.57
N ASP A 62 -3.59 -0.89 14.05
CA ASP A 62 -4.13 0.22 13.24
C ASP A 62 -3.08 1.32 13.20
N PHE A 63 -2.55 1.64 12.01
CA PHE A 63 -1.37 2.48 11.86
C PHE A 63 -1.69 3.92 11.48
N SER A 64 -2.68 4.21 10.65
CA SER A 64 -2.87 5.56 10.17
C SER A 64 -4.22 6.16 10.54
N PRO A 65 -4.35 7.48 10.65
CA PRO A 65 -5.65 8.10 10.81
C PRO A 65 -6.51 7.84 9.58
N HIS A 66 -7.73 7.39 9.81
CA HIS A 66 -8.66 7.00 8.75
C HIS A 66 -9.00 8.15 7.79
N ASP A 67 -9.03 9.39 8.29
CA ASP A 67 -9.43 10.62 7.62
C ASP A 67 -8.43 11.13 6.58
N ILE A 68 -7.18 10.68 6.63
CA ILE A 68 -6.12 11.11 5.71
C ILE A 68 -5.57 9.97 4.83
N VAL A 69 -5.90 8.72 5.14
CA VAL A 69 -5.49 7.55 4.35
C VAL A 69 -6.57 7.12 3.38
N PHE A 70 -6.37 7.54 2.13
CA PHE A 70 -7.21 7.16 1.00
C PHE A 70 -6.69 5.90 0.30
N ILE A 71 -5.37 5.71 0.30
CA ILE A 71 -4.68 4.54 -0.24
C ILE A 71 -3.66 4.09 0.78
N GLY A 72 -3.67 2.81 1.10
CA GLY A 72 -2.73 2.22 2.03
C GLY A 72 -1.93 1.06 1.46
N TRP A 73 -0.73 0.90 2.00
CA TRP A 73 0.10 -0.27 1.77
C TRP A 73 0.25 -1.01 3.10
N VAL A 74 0.03 -2.33 3.11
CA VAL A 74 -0.10 -3.11 4.36
C VAL A 74 1.21 -3.58 4.98
N GLY A 75 2.34 -2.97 4.62
CA GLY A 75 3.63 -3.21 5.29
C GLY A 75 4.56 -4.21 4.58
N ASP A 76 5.64 -4.53 5.28
CA ASP A 76 6.81 -5.20 4.73
C ASP A 76 6.67 -6.74 4.77
N GLN A 77 5.89 -7.31 3.85
CA GLN A 77 5.78 -8.77 3.77
C GLN A 77 6.93 -9.38 2.97
N ARG A 78 7.44 -10.53 3.41
CA ARG A 78 8.53 -11.24 2.74
C ARG A 78 8.09 -11.94 1.45
N GLY A 79 8.98 -11.98 0.45
CA GLY A 79 8.84 -12.70 -0.82
C GLY A 79 8.83 -14.23 -0.71
N THR A 80 8.07 -14.78 0.24
CA THR A 80 7.77 -16.21 0.39
C THR A 80 6.25 -16.43 0.34
N TYR A 81 5.79 -17.67 0.32
CA TYR A 81 4.35 -17.99 0.36
C TYR A 81 3.64 -17.56 1.67
N ASP A 82 4.37 -17.32 2.76
CA ASP A 82 3.79 -16.73 3.97
C ASP A 82 3.50 -15.23 3.81
N GLY A 83 4.24 -14.55 2.93
CA GLY A 83 4.07 -13.13 2.59
C GLY A 83 2.66 -12.76 2.15
N PRO A 84 2.13 -13.31 1.04
CA PRO A 84 0.79 -12.98 0.57
C PRO A 84 -0.29 -13.42 1.56
N ARG A 85 -0.05 -14.47 2.36
CA ARG A 85 -0.96 -14.87 3.44
C ARG A 85 -1.07 -13.79 4.53
N LYS A 86 0.05 -13.20 4.94
CA LYS A 86 0.07 -12.07 5.89
C LYS A 86 -0.52 -10.80 5.28
N ALA A 87 -0.12 -10.46 4.06
CA ALA A 87 -0.65 -9.31 3.33
C ALA A 87 -2.17 -9.37 3.22
N LEU A 88 -2.72 -10.51 2.76
CA LEU A 88 -4.17 -10.72 2.66
C LEU A 88 -4.88 -10.54 4.00
N ARG A 89 -4.30 -11.01 5.10
CA ARG A 89 -4.86 -10.81 6.44
C ARG A 89 -4.97 -9.33 6.77
N TYR A 90 -3.90 -8.56 6.57
CA TYR A 90 -3.87 -7.14 6.87
C TYR A 90 -4.76 -6.31 5.94
N MET A 91 -4.89 -6.74 4.67
CA MET A 91 -5.83 -6.15 3.72
C MET A 91 -7.28 -6.38 4.13
N LEU A 92 -7.65 -7.60 4.53
CA LEU A 92 -8.99 -7.91 5.04
C LEU A 92 -9.30 -7.11 6.31
N GLU A 93 -8.30 -6.98 7.19
CA GLU A 93 -8.41 -6.28 8.47
C GLU A 93 -8.48 -4.75 8.27
N SER A 94 -7.88 -4.23 7.19
CA SER A 94 -8.05 -2.84 6.72
C SER A 94 -9.46 -2.62 6.19
N GLY A 95 -9.99 -3.54 5.39
CA GLY A 95 -11.39 -3.50 4.93
C GLY A 95 -12.39 -3.54 6.08
N ARG A 96 -12.13 -4.38 7.10
CA ARG A 96 -12.95 -4.46 8.32
C ARG A 96 -12.98 -3.15 9.11
N ARG A 97 -11.91 -2.35 9.05
CA ARG A 97 -11.85 -1.00 9.65
C ARG A 97 -12.29 0.11 8.70
N HIS A 98 -12.85 -0.21 7.53
CA HIS A 98 -13.37 0.77 6.58
C HIS A 98 -12.29 1.70 5.98
N TYR A 99 -11.06 1.22 5.81
CA TYR A 99 -10.12 1.91 4.92
C TYR A 99 -10.60 1.85 3.47
N VAL A 100 -10.46 2.95 2.74
CA VAL A 100 -11.01 3.10 1.37
C VAL A 100 -10.19 2.29 0.36
N GLY A 101 -8.88 2.49 0.33
CA GLY A 101 -7.95 1.80 -0.57
C GLY A 101 -6.82 1.16 0.22
N PHE A 102 -6.47 -0.07 -0.15
CA PHE A 102 -5.35 -0.80 0.44
C PHE A 102 -4.81 -1.86 -0.52
N GLY A 103 -3.52 -2.15 -0.42
CA GLY A 103 -2.80 -3.12 -1.21
C GLY A 103 -1.51 -3.56 -0.54
N SER A 104 -0.73 -4.38 -1.22
CA SER A 104 0.55 -4.91 -0.74
C SER A 104 1.58 -4.86 -1.85
N ASP A 105 2.85 -4.88 -1.47
CA ASP A 105 3.98 -5.05 -2.39
C ASP A 105 3.89 -6.38 -3.14
N ILE A 106 3.67 -6.34 -4.46
CA ILE A 106 3.59 -7.55 -5.28
C ILE A 106 4.94 -8.27 -5.26
N GLY A 107 4.92 -9.52 -4.81
CA GLY A 107 6.12 -10.34 -4.68
C GLY A 107 6.90 -10.12 -3.37
N GLY A 108 6.37 -9.28 -2.47
CA GLY A 108 6.90 -9.01 -1.14
C GLY A 108 7.97 -7.92 -1.13
N TYR A 109 7.95 -7.09 -0.09
CA TYR A 109 8.96 -6.10 0.22
C TYR A 109 10.32 -6.77 0.46
N ASP A 110 10.41 -7.63 1.48
CA ASP A 110 11.68 -8.30 1.81
C ASP A 110 12.00 -9.40 0.82
N THR A 111 13.26 -9.49 0.42
CA THR A 111 13.75 -10.54 -0.45
C THR A 111 13.90 -11.88 0.30
N ASP A 112 13.63 -13.00 -0.39
CA ASP A 112 14.02 -14.33 0.03
C ASP A 112 15.33 -14.74 -0.69
N PRO A 113 16.46 -14.88 0.03
CA PRO A 113 17.73 -15.25 -0.57
C PRO A 113 17.71 -16.63 -1.24
N ASN A 114 16.73 -17.48 -0.90
CA ASN A 114 16.56 -18.80 -1.49
C ASN A 114 15.74 -18.78 -2.80
N ALA A 115 15.15 -17.64 -3.16
CA ALA A 115 14.23 -17.50 -4.29
C ALA A 115 14.89 -16.94 -5.55
N GLY A 116 16.22 -16.93 -5.60
CA GLY A 116 17.01 -16.48 -6.75
C GLY A 116 17.33 -14.98 -6.75
N PRO A 117 17.85 -14.44 -7.86
CA PRO A 117 18.46 -13.10 -7.90
C PRO A 117 17.47 -11.95 -7.68
N LEU A 118 16.17 -12.20 -7.85
CA LEU A 118 15.11 -11.23 -7.61
C LEU A 118 14.51 -11.34 -6.21
N GLY A 119 15.00 -12.27 -5.36
CA GLY A 119 14.48 -12.44 -4.01
C GLY A 119 13.05 -12.99 -3.93
N ARG A 120 12.51 -13.50 -5.04
CA ARG A 120 11.14 -14.04 -5.16
C ARG A 120 11.05 -14.90 -6.41
N THR A 121 10.25 -15.98 -6.34
CA THR A 121 10.05 -16.85 -7.51
C THR A 121 9.06 -16.23 -8.49
N LYS A 122 9.20 -16.54 -9.78
CA LYS A 122 8.25 -16.16 -10.84
C LYS A 122 6.81 -16.53 -10.49
N GLU A 123 6.61 -17.75 -9.99
CA GLU A 123 5.29 -18.25 -9.63
C GLU A 123 4.67 -17.42 -8.50
N LEU A 124 5.43 -17.14 -7.44
CA LEU A 124 4.96 -16.32 -6.32
C LEU A 124 4.57 -14.92 -6.80
N PHE A 125 5.44 -14.28 -7.60
CA PHE A 125 5.19 -12.95 -8.16
C PHE A 125 3.89 -12.91 -8.98
N LEU A 126 3.65 -13.87 -9.86
CA LEU A 126 2.44 -13.91 -10.69
C LEU A 126 1.16 -14.22 -9.89
N ARG A 127 1.23 -15.12 -8.90
CA ARG A 127 0.10 -15.38 -7.99
C ARG A 127 -0.25 -14.12 -7.18
N TRP A 128 0.74 -13.41 -6.67
CA TRP A 128 0.54 -12.18 -5.93
C TRP A 128 0.07 -11.04 -6.84
N THR A 129 0.51 -11.00 -8.10
CA THR A 129 0.00 -10.06 -9.11
C THR A 129 -1.51 -10.19 -9.28
N ALA A 130 -2.04 -11.40 -9.33
CA ALA A 130 -3.49 -11.62 -9.40
C ALA A 130 -4.22 -11.03 -8.19
N VAL A 131 -3.67 -11.22 -6.98
CA VAL A 131 -4.20 -10.63 -5.74
C VAL A 131 -4.18 -9.10 -5.83
N GLY A 132 -3.05 -8.50 -6.20
CA GLY A 132 -2.92 -7.04 -6.31
C GLY A 132 -3.85 -6.45 -7.37
N ALA A 133 -3.98 -7.09 -8.53
CA ALA A 133 -4.85 -6.63 -9.61
C ALA A 133 -6.33 -6.55 -9.20
N LEU A 134 -6.77 -7.49 -8.36
CA LEU A 134 -8.14 -7.57 -7.84
C LEU A 134 -8.34 -6.81 -6.50
N SER A 135 -7.29 -6.17 -5.99
CA SER A 135 -7.35 -5.35 -4.78
C SER A 135 -7.62 -3.89 -5.12
N SER A 136 -8.06 -3.08 -4.14
CA SER A 136 -8.36 -1.66 -4.36
C SER A 136 -7.10 -0.90 -4.82
N PHE A 137 -5.93 -1.25 -4.26
CA PHE A 137 -4.64 -0.74 -4.68
C PHE A 137 -3.71 -1.85 -5.21
N MET A 138 -2.95 -1.54 -6.26
CA MET A 138 -1.99 -2.44 -6.89
C MET A 138 -0.69 -1.66 -7.04
N GLU A 139 0.36 -2.17 -6.42
CA GLU A 139 1.68 -1.58 -6.45
C GLU A 139 2.70 -2.67 -6.76
N ASN A 140 3.73 -2.28 -7.49
CA ASN A 140 4.90 -3.11 -7.71
C ASN A 140 6.11 -2.36 -7.12
N SER A 141 6.36 -2.63 -5.85
CA SER A 141 7.33 -1.93 -4.99
C SER A 141 7.85 -2.94 -3.97
N GLY A 142 8.86 -2.54 -3.21
CA GLY A 142 9.60 -3.42 -2.32
C GLY A 142 11.11 -3.30 -2.50
N ASP A 143 11.86 -4.07 -1.71
CA ASP A 143 13.30 -4.14 -1.83
C ASP A 143 13.72 -4.94 -3.08
N GLY A 144 14.78 -4.47 -3.72
CA GLY A 144 15.31 -5.03 -4.95
C GLY A 144 14.44 -4.78 -6.18
N GLU A 145 14.45 -5.73 -7.10
CA GLU A 145 13.91 -5.55 -8.46
C GLU A 145 12.58 -6.29 -8.66
N HIS A 146 11.56 -5.52 -9.04
CA HIS A 146 10.18 -5.97 -9.13
C HIS A 146 9.64 -5.97 -10.57
N PHE A 147 10.37 -5.42 -11.54
CA PHE A 147 9.86 -5.34 -12.89
C PHE A 147 9.60 -6.72 -13.51
N PRO A 148 8.41 -6.95 -14.11
CA PRO A 148 8.06 -8.28 -14.63
C PRO A 148 8.97 -8.74 -15.78
N TRP A 149 9.58 -7.81 -16.52
CA TRP A 149 10.55 -8.10 -17.60
C TRP A 149 11.92 -8.57 -17.10
N LYS A 150 12.16 -8.55 -15.80
CA LYS A 150 13.39 -9.08 -15.19
C LYS A 150 13.33 -10.58 -14.95
N PHE A 151 12.12 -11.17 -14.95
CA PHE A 151 11.93 -12.62 -14.92
C PHE A 151 12.12 -13.19 -16.33
N ASP A 152 11.15 -12.95 -17.21
CA ASP A 152 11.16 -13.36 -18.60
C ASP A 152 9.97 -12.73 -19.38
N LYS A 153 9.90 -13.02 -20.68
CA LYS A 153 8.82 -12.54 -21.56
C LYS A 153 7.45 -13.07 -21.14
N GLU A 154 7.36 -14.34 -20.77
CA GLU A 154 6.09 -14.97 -20.37
C GLU A 154 5.49 -14.30 -19.13
N THR A 155 6.32 -14.02 -18.13
CA THR A 155 5.94 -13.31 -16.90
C THR A 155 5.42 -11.92 -17.22
N THR A 156 6.09 -11.21 -18.12
CA THR A 156 5.67 -9.89 -18.59
C THR A 156 4.31 -9.93 -19.28
N ASP A 157 4.08 -10.94 -20.12
CA ASP A 157 2.81 -11.09 -20.84
C ASP A 157 1.65 -11.44 -19.90
N ILE A 158 1.87 -12.32 -18.91
CA ILE A 158 0.88 -12.65 -17.88
C ILE A 158 0.60 -11.43 -16.99
N TYR A 159 1.64 -10.74 -16.52
CA TYR A 159 1.49 -9.52 -15.72
C TYR A 159 0.69 -8.45 -16.47
N ARG A 160 0.99 -8.22 -17.75
CA ARG A 160 0.26 -7.27 -18.61
C ARG A 160 -1.23 -7.61 -18.70
N SER A 161 -1.56 -8.90 -18.77
CA SER A 161 -2.95 -9.37 -18.79
C SER A 161 -3.71 -8.97 -17.53
N TRP A 162 -3.08 -9.11 -16.36
CA TRP A 162 -3.64 -8.66 -15.07
C TRP A 162 -3.76 -7.14 -14.96
N VAL A 163 -2.76 -6.39 -15.44
CA VAL A 163 -2.82 -4.93 -15.49
C VAL A 163 -3.98 -4.47 -16.37
N ASN A 164 -4.16 -5.05 -17.55
CA ASN A 164 -5.27 -4.71 -18.45
C ASN A 164 -6.63 -5.02 -17.82
N LEU A 165 -6.76 -6.16 -17.13
CA LEU A 165 -7.96 -6.48 -16.37
C LEU A 165 -8.24 -5.43 -15.29
N ARG A 166 -7.22 -5.05 -14.51
CA ARG A 166 -7.34 -4.00 -13.48
C ARG A 166 -7.83 -2.68 -14.08
N TYR A 167 -7.25 -2.24 -15.20
CA TYR A 167 -7.69 -1.01 -15.88
C TYR A 167 -9.17 -1.09 -16.30
N THR A 168 -9.63 -2.26 -16.74
CA THR A 168 -11.05 -2.50 -17.05
C THR A 168 -11.94 -2.40 -15.80
N LEU A 169 -11.42 -2.78 -14.63
CA LEU A 169 -12.12 -2.73 -13.35
C LEU A 169 -12.04 -1.37 -12.64
N VAL A 170 -11.27 -0.39 -13.13
CA VAL A 170 -11.11 0.93 -12.48
C VAL A 170 -12.46 1.60 -12.17
N PRO A 171 -13.46 1.65 -13.09
CA PRO A 171 -14.75 2.27 -12.78
C PRO A 171 -15.49 1.58 -11.61
N TYR A 172 -15.43 0.25 -11.55
CA TYR A 172 -16.02 -0.53 -10.46
C TYR A 172 -15.30 -0.27 -9.14
N LEU A 173 -13.97 -0.40 -9.11
CA LEU A 173 -13.16 -0.18 -7.91
C LEU A 173 -13.30 1.25 -7.37
N TYR A 174 -13.38 2.24 -8.26
CA TYR A 174 -13.63 3.63 -7.89
C TYR A 174 -15.01 3.80 -7.25
N SER A 175 -16.06 3.24 -7.86
CA SER A 175 -17.43 3.32 -7.32
C SER A 175 -17.55 2.68 -5.93
N GLU A 176 -16.96 1.50 -5.72
CA GLU A 176 -16.95 0.86 -4.40
C GLU A 176 -16.16 1.68 -3.37
N GLY A 177 -15.00 2.23 -3.76
CA GLY A 177 -14.23 3.13 -2.89
C GLY A 177 -15.02 4.37 -2.47
N THR A 178 -15.76 4.98 -3.41
CA THR A 178 -16.64 6.13 -3.11
C THR A 178 -17.73 5.76 -2.10
N LYS A 179 -18.34 4.58 -2.19
CA LYS A 179 -19.35 4.14 -1.22
C LYS A 179 -18.77 4.04 0.20
N VAL A 180 -17.56 3.52 0.34
CA VAL A 180 -16.87 3.45 1.64
C VAL A 180 -16.58 4.84 2.19
N ALA A 181 -16.09 5.75 1.34
CA ALA A 181 -15.81 7.14 1.74
C ALA A 181 -17.08 7.88 2.19
N ILE A 182 -18.18 7.71 1.47
CA ILE A 182 -19.50 8.29 1.80
C ILE A 182 -20.03 7.73 3.13
N TYR A 183 -20.02 6.40 3.29
CA TYR A 183 -20.47 5.73 4.51
C TYR A 183 -19.77 6.27 5.76
N ARG A 184 -18.46 6.54 5.65
CA ARG A 184 -17.67 7.09 6.74
C ARG A 184 -18.01 8.54 7.11
N ASN A 185 -18.49 9.32 6.15
CA ASN A 185 -18.88 10.71 6.37
C ASN A 185 -20.34 10.86 6.83
N GLY A 186 -21.08 9.76 7.01
CA GLY A 186 -22.43 9.76 7.58
C GLY A 186 -23.52 10.30 6.67
N THR A 187 -23.27 10.34 5.35
CA THR A 187 -24.26 10.71 4.30
C THR A 187 -24.70 9.48 3.53
#